data_AF-A0A9W4NBX1-F1
#
_entry.id   AF-A0A9W4NBX1-F1
#
_cell.length_a   1.000
_cell.length_b   1.000
_cell.length_c   1.000
_cell.angle_alpha   90.00
_cell.angle_beta   90.00
_cell.angle_gamma   90.00
#
_symmetry.space_group_name_H-M   'P 1'
#
loop_
_entity.id
_entity.type
_entity.pdbx_description
1 polymer ?
#
loop_
_entity_poly.entity_id
_entity_poly.type
_entity_poly.pdbx_seq_one_letter_code
_entity_poly.pdbx_strand_id
1 'polypeptide(L)'
;MSLGCVSSIITSRESLLNLQALIAMAVFAMNTCCFQIEEFLLAEACRSVLTLRYHKSSVLESDPVGCYRAFWVLYHMDKQYNFQARSSSVGKAPMLLDINKLTCQAISDLDVGCRIPSVPDSTIDGFNWFMSSIRIARIISIAYDSLFSVTASTKSPDSLLPSVNLVETMLEDWRQSIPPIFRPGETLQRSVLADPHTKEIAIRTQFYYFHLVIALQRMKVHLSSEKQKTDEYLRTLLNAARQIVDLTRFIDVEPYTPVFILTVMPLSALFILFDFIVQSPGHPGTRENLTLLDILSGHFSLLERVSDGTLPGNYLSHFARIARQHFEDFGNRNIQSSGHHSSTVAENLDLANLPAGDDPALSEHTELGDVSLFLANLDIGGFV
;
A
#
# COMPACT_ATOMS: atom_id res chain seq x y z
N MET A 1 17.61 22.94 4.82
CA MET A 1 18.76 23.50 4.07
C MET A 1 19.18 22.66 2.86
N SER A 2 19.02 21.32 2.86
CA SER A 2 19.39 20.45 1.72
C SER A 2 18.56 20.69 0.43
N LEU A 3 17.25 20.88 0.55
CA LEU A 3 16.35 21.15 -0.60
C LEU A 3 16.67 22.44 -1.37
N GLY A 4 17.28 23.43 -0.70
CA GLY A 4 17.72 24.68 -1.36
C GLY A 4 18.90 24.50 -2.31
N CYS A 5 19.60 23.35 -2.25
CA CYS A 5 20.73 23.04 -3.12
C CYS A 5 20.33 22.29 -4.40
N VAL A 6 19.05 21.89 -4.56
CA VAL A 6 18.58 21.06 -5.69
C VAL A 6 18.94 21.69 -7.04
N SER A 7 18.68 22.99 -7.21
CA SER A 7 19.02 23.70 -8.46
C SER A 7 20.53 23.68 -8.76
N SER A 8 21.36 23.83 -7.73
CA SER A 8 22.83 23.77 -7.87
C SER A 8 23.33 22.37 -8.18
N ILE A 9 22.71 21.34 -7.61
CA ILE A 9 23.09 19.93 -7.83
C ILE A 9 22.72 19.49 -9.25
N ILE A 10 21.52 19.84 -9.72
CA ILE A 10 21.02 19.51 -11.06
C ILE A 10 21.83 20.21 -12.15
N THR A 11 22.29 21.44 -11.91
CA THR A 11 23.09 22.22 -12.87
C THR A 11 24.58 21.89 -12.85
N SER A 12 25.05 21.16 -11.83
CA SER A 12 26.45 20.76 -11.69
C SER A 12 26.79 19.50 -12.50
N ARG A 13 28.09 19.29 -12.77
CA ARG A 13 28.57 18.03 -13.35
C ARG A 13 28.14 16.86 -12.45
N GLU A 14 27.58 15.82 -13.05
CA GLU A 14 27.18 14.62 -12.33
C GLU A 14 28.39 13.97 -11.64
N SER A 15 28.19 13.59 -10.38
CA SER A 15 29.21 12.95 -9.54
C SER A 15 28.52 12.04 -8.53
N LEU A 16 29.27 11.10 -7.95
CA LEU A 16 28.76 10.23 -6.90
C LEU A 16 28.17 11.03 -5.72
N LEU A 17 28.81 12.14 -5.34
CA LEU A 17 28.35 12.99 -4.23
C LEU A 17 27.01 13.65 -4.55
N ASN A 18 26.86 14.20 -5.76
CA ASN A 18 25.62 14.81 -6.22
C ASN A 18 24.48 13.77 -6.28
N LEU A 19 24.78 12.57 -6.77
CA LEU A 19 23.82 11.46 -6.78
C LEU A 19 23.42 11.04 -5.37
N GLN A 20 24.37 10.89 -4.44
CA GLN A 20 24.08 10.53 -3.05
C GLN A 20 23.22 11.61 -2.36
N ALA A 21 23.47 12.89 -2.65
CA ALA A 21 22.64 13.98 -2.15
C ALA A 21 21.21 13.90 -2.71
N LEU A 22 21.04 13.65 -4.02
CA LEU A 22 19.72 13.45 -4.63
C LEU A 22 18.98 12.25 -4.03
N ILE A 23 19.66 11.11 -3.83
CA ILE A 23 19.08 9.93 -3.19
C ILE A 23 18.62 10.27 -1.76
N ALA A 24 19.44 10.96 -0.97
CA ALA A 24 19.07 11.38 0.39
C ALA A 24 17.85 12.31 0.39
N MET A 25 17.77 13.24 -0.57
CA MET A 25 16.60 14.10 -0.74
C MET A 25 15.36 13.31 -1.16
N ALA A 26 15.50 12.33 -2.06
CA ALA A 26 14.40 11.45 -2.46
C ALA A 26 13.89 10.60 -1.29
N VAL A 27 14.78 10.05 -0.46
CA VAL A 27 14.39 9.33 0.78
C VAL A 27 13.63 10.25 1.72
N PHE A 28 14.10 11.48 1.91
CA PHE A 28 13.40 12.47 2.74
C PHE A 28 12.03 12.85 2.15
N ALA A 29 11.92 12.92 0.82
CA ALA A 29 10.68 13.27 0.13
C ALA A 29 9.60 12.18 0.18
N MET A 30 9.97 10.92 0.44
CA MET A 30 9.02 9.82 0.68
C MET A 30 8.26 9.93 2.01
N ASN A 31 8.56 10.95 2.82
CA ASN A 31 7.82 11.31 4.02
C ASN A 31 6.73 12.34 3.72
N THR A 32 5.77 12.47 4.63
CA THR A 32 4.57 13.31 4.45
C THR A 32 4.87 14.78 4.15
N CYS A 33 6.00 15.30 4.62
CA CYS A 33 6.38 16.71 4.45
C CYS A 33 6.71 17.12 3.00
N CYS A 34 7.08 16.17 2.14
CA CYS A 34 7.66 16.46 0.81
C CYS A 34 7.17 15.51 -0.29
N PHE A 35 6.06 14.82 -0.07
CA PHE A 35 5.49 13.86 -1.00
C PHE A 35 5.28 14.42 -2.42
N GLN A 36 4.97 15.71 -2.55
CA GLN A 36 4.74 16.39 -3.84
C GLN A 36 5.97 16.43 -4.77
N ILE A 37 7.18 16.33 -4.22
CA ILE A 37 8.43 16.45 -4.98
C ILE A 37 9.20 15.12 -5.07
N GLU A 38 8.67 14.04 -4.49
CA GLU A 38 9.34 12.74 -4.45
C GLU A 38 9.57 12.17 -5.85
N GLU A 39 8.58 12.29 -6.73
CA GLU A 39 8.63 11.76 -8.10
C GLU A 39 9.73 12.46 -8.91
N PHE A 40 9.80 13.77 -8.78
CA PHE A 40 10.81 14.60 -9.43
C PHE A 40 12.22 14.21 -8.97
N LEU A 41 12.43 14.15 -7.64
CA LEU A 41 13.75 13.82 -7.08
C LEU A 41 14.19 12.40 -7.43
N LEU A 42 13.26 11.44 -7.40
CA LEU A 42 13.53 10.07 -7.78
C LEU A 42 13.86 9.95 -9.27
N ALA A 43 13.09 10.59 -10.15
CA ALA A 43 13.34 10.60 -11.58
C ALA A 43 14.71 11.22 -11.92
N GLU A 44 15.06 12.32 -11.27
CA GLU A 44 16.34 13.00 -11.47
C GLU A 44 17.53 12.17 -10.94
N ALA A 45 17.37 11.51 -9.79
CA ALA A 45 18.37 10.57 -9.28
C ALA A 45 18.56 9.39 -10.25
N CYS A 46 17.47 8.81 -10.77
CA CYS A 46 17.50 7.75 -11.76
C CYS A 46 18.20 8.18 -13.05
N ARG A 47 17.88 9.38 -13.55
CA ARG A 47 18.58 9.96 -14.71
C ARG A 47 20.08 10.09 -14.45
N SER A 48 20.47 10.66 -13.30
CA SER A 48 21.87 10.87 -12.93
C SER A 48 22.66 9.56 -12.80
N VAL A 49 22.10 8.52 -12.15
CA VAL A 49 22.81 7.23 -12.00
C VAL A 49 23.00 6.50 -13.34
N LEU A 50 22.05 6.67 -14.27
CA LEU A 50 22.14 6.09 -15.61
C LEU A 50 23.19 6.80 -16.44
N THR A 51 23.25 8.14 -16.39
CA THR A 51 24.30 8.91 -17.07
C THR A 51 25.70 8.61 -16.52
N LEU A 52 25.81 8.42 -15.19
CA LEU A 52 27.04 7.97 -14.53
C LEU A 52 27.40 6.49 -14.82
N ARG A 53 26.49 5.74 -15.44
CA ARG A 53 26.65 4.33 -15.83
C ARG A 53 26.94 3.34 -14.69
N TYR A 54 26.56 3.67 -13.45
CA TYR A 54 26.80 2.77 -12.30
C TYR A 54 26.01 1.45 -12.36
N HIS A 55 25.00 1.38 -13.24
CA HIS A 55 24.28 0.16 -13.56
C HIS A 55 25.10 -0.86 -14.38
N LYS A 56 26.23 -0.46 -14.99
CA LYS A 56 27.13 -1.32 -15.76
C LYS A 56 28.24 -1.92 -14.89
N SER A 57 28.85 -3.02 -15.34
CA SER A 57 29.87 -3.77 -14.61
C SER A 57 31.24 -3.07 -14.53
N SER A 58 31.51 -2.08 -15.39
CA SER A 58 32.80 -1.39 -15.49
C SER A 58 32.70 0.04 -14.98
N VAL A 59 32.83 0.24 -13.68
CA VAL A 59 32.93 1.58 -13.07
C VAL A 59 34.40 1.96 -12.93
N LEU A 60 34.79 3.11 -13.49
CA LEU A 60 36.17 3.63 -13.47
C LEU A 60 36.42 4.61 -12.31
N GLU A 61 35.47 4.75 -11.40
CA GLU A 61 35.55 5.63 -10.23
C GLU A 61 36.52 5.10 -9.17
N SER A 62 37.03 6.00 -8.34
CA SER A 62 37.94 5.66 -7.23
C SER A 62 37.25 4.83 -6.14
N ASP A 63 35.92 4.95 -5.98
CA ASP A 63 35.11 4.16 -5.06
C ASP A 63 33.99 3.38 -5.79
N PRO A 64 34.31 2.22 -6.40
CA PRO A 64 33.30 1.40 -7.06
C PRO A 64 32.21 0.87 -6.11
N VAL A 65 32.53 0.67 -4.82
CA VAL A 65 31.58 0.13 -3.83
C VAL A 65 30.49 1.15 -3.54
N GLY A 66 30.86 2.41 -3.31
CA GLY A 66 29.93 3.51 -3.14
C GLY A 66 29.02 3.72 -4.36
N CYS A 67 29.58 3.62 -5.57
CA CYS A 67 28.82 3.71 -6.82
C CYS A 67 27.76 2.61 -6.94
N TYR A 68 28.14 1.34 -6.75
CA TYR A 68 27.18 0.24 -6.82
C TYR A 68 26.15 0.31 -5.70
N ARG A 69 26.54 0.70 -4.49
CA ARG A 69 25.61 0.87 -3.38
C ARG A 69 24.57 1.93 -3.71
N ALA A 70 24.98 3.10 -4.21
CA ALA A 70 24.07 4.16 -4.63
C ALA A 70 23.10 3.67 -5.72
N PHE A 71 23.61 2.96 -6.72
CA PHE A 71 22.78 2.36 -7.76
C PHE A 71 21.71 1.40 -7.19
N TRP A 72 22.09 0.47 -6.32
CA TRP A 72 21.15 -0.53 -5.81
C TRP A 72 20.13 0.02 -4.80
N VAL A 73 20.50 1.03 -4.01
CA VAL A 73 19.53 1.78 -3.18
C VAL A 73 18.49 2.45 -4.07
N LEU A 74 18.94 3.13 -5.11
CA LEU A 74 18.07 3.83 -6.04
C LEU A 74 17.22 2.86 -6.88
N TYR A 75 17.78 1.72 -7.28
CA TYR A 75 17.05 0.64 -7.94
C TYR A 75 15.89 0.14 -7.06
N HIS A 76 16.15 -0.13 -5.77
CA HIS A 76 15.10 -0.51 -4.84
C HIS A 76 14.00 0.55 -4.74
N MET A 77 14.40 1.83 -4.59
CA MET A 77 13.46 2.95 -4.53
C MET A 77 12.60 3.07 -5.80
N ASP A 78 13.22 2.99 -6.99
CA ASP A 78 12.53 3.04 -8.28
C ASP A 78 11.47 1.94 -8.41
N LYS A 79 11.83 0.68 -8.12
CA LYS A 79 10.88 -0.44 -8.21
C LYS A 79 9.74 -0.33 -7.20
N GLN A 80 10.05 0.05 -5.97
CA GLN A 80 9.03 0.22 -4.93
C GLN A 80 8.05 1.33 -5.26
N TYR A 81 8.56 2.51 -5.62
CA TYR A 81 7.73 3.69 -5.94
C TYR A 81 6.80 3.38 -7.11
N ASN A 82 7.34 2.85 -8.21
CA ASN A 82 6.56 2.55 -9.41
C ASN A 82 5.49 1.48 -9.18
N PHE A 83 5.74 0.52 -8.28
CA PHE A 83 4.77 -0.52 -7.93
C PHE A 83 3.68 0.01 -7.02
N GLN A 84 4.01 0.83 -6.01
CA GLN A 84 3.04 1.48 -5.13
C GLN A 84 2.10 2.39 -5.92
N ALA A 85 2.65 3.27 -6.76
CA ALA A 85 1.87 4.22 -7.56
C ALA A 85 0.91 3.55 -8.56
N ARG A 86 1.04 2.24 -8.82
CA ARG A 86 0.27 1.52 -9.84
C ARG A 86 -0.58 0.36 -9.31
N SER A 87 -0.14 -0.30 -8.24
CA SER A 87 -0.91 -1.36 -7.58
C SER A 87 -2.01 -0.77 -6.71
N SER A 88 -1.84 0.49 -6.28
CA SER A 88 -2.93 1.29 -5.79
C SER A 88 -3.72 1.82 -6.98
N SER A 89 -4.79 1.13 -7.38
CA SER A 89 -5.90 1.72 -8.16
C SER A 89 -6.68 2.77 -7.36
N VAL A 90 -6.01 3.44 -6.43
CA VAL A 90 -6.46 4.67 -5.78
C VAL A 90 -5.94 5.76 -6.69
N GLY A 91 -6.83 6.33 -7.49
CA GLY A 91 -6.57 7.44 -8.40
C GLY A 91 -5.60 8.46 -7.82
N LYS A 92 -4.41 8.54 -8.44
CA LYS A 92 -3.76 9.84 -8.55
C LYS A 92 -4.74 10.72 -9.33
N ALA A 93 -5.30 11.72 -8.66
CA ALA A 93 -6.16 12.71 -9.28
C ALA A 93 -5.55 13.20 -10.62
N PRO A 94 -6.36 13.36 -11.68
CA PRO A 94 -5.92 13.86 -12.97
C PRO A 94 -5.59 15.37 -12.98
N MET A 95 -5.35 16.01 -11.83
CA MET A 95 -5.09 17.46 -11.78
C MET A 95 -3.61 17.84 -11.97
N LEU A 96 -2.74 16.85 -12.19
CA LEU A 96 -1.38 17.03 -12.73
C LEU A 96 -1.17 16.18 -14.02
N LEU A 97 -2.25 15.95 -14.77
CA LEU A 97 -2.20 15.23 -16.05
C LEU A 97 -1.65 16.11 -17.18
N ASP A 98 -0.33 16.35 -17.14
CA ASP A 98 0.49 16.56 -18.35
C ASP A 98 1.94 16.06 -18.20
N ILE A 99 2.27 15.39 -17.08
CA ILE A 99 3.53 14.63 -16.88
C ILE A 99 3.36 13.12 -17.10
N ASN A 100 2.13 12.66 -17.42
CA ASN A 100 1.74 11.27 -17.62
C ASN A 100 2.21 10.62 -18.94
N LYS A 101 3.45 10.88 -19.38
CA LYS A 101 4.07 10.16 -20.51
C LYS A 101 5.49 9.66 -20.30
N LEU A 102 6.11 9.86 -19.12
CA LEU A 102 7.51 9.49 -18.87
C LEU A 102 7.77 8.59 -17.66
N THR A 103 6.75 8.09 -16.98
CA THR A 103 6.98 7.11 -15.91
C THR A 103 7.01 5.68 -16.48
N CYS A 104 8.05 5.35 -17.23
CA CYS A 104 8.54 3.98 -17.31
C CYS A 104 9.34 3.73 -16.02
N GLN A 105 9.41 2.49 -15.50
CA GLN A 105 10.47 2.13 -14.55
C GLN A 105 11.79 2.66 -15.13
N ALA A 106 12.40 3.65 -14.49
CA ALA A 106 13.49 4.39 -15.13
C ALA A 106 14.69 3.47 -15.35
N ILE A 107 14.84 2.47 -14.49
CA ILE A 107 15.90 1.48 -14.56
C ILE A 107 15.33 0.16 -15.12
N SER A 108 15.63 -0.13 -16.38
CA SER A 108 15.31 -1.43 -17.00
C SER A 108 16.17 -2.54 -16.41
N ASP A 109 15.55 -3.68 -16.09
CA ASP A 109 16.26 -4.86 -15.58
C ASP A 109 17.26 -5.43 -16.59
N LEU A 110 16.96 -5.29 -17.88
CA LEU A 110 17.82 -5.74 -18.99
C LEU A 110 19.12 -4.95 -19.09
N ASP A 111 19.14 -3.74 -18.52
CA ASP A 111 20.31 -2.86 -18.58
C ASP A 111 21.24 -3.01 -17.39
N VAL A 112 20.85 -3.73 -16.34
CA VAL A 112 21.64 -3.88 -15.12
C VAL A 112 22.67 -4.99 -15.27
N GLY A 113 23.95 -4.61 -15.30
CA GLY A 113 25.09 -5.54 -15.35
C GLY A 113 26.04 -5.46 -14.16
N CYS A 114 25.81 -4.55 -13.21
CA CYS A 114 26.65 -4.41 -12.03
C CYS A 114 26.35 -5.49 -10.96
N ARG A 115 27.35 -5.78 -10.12
CA ARG A 115 27.21 -6.68 -8.97
C ARG A 115 26.57 -5.97 -7.78
N ILE A 116 25.93 -6.73 -6.89
CA ILE A 116 25.52 -6.21 -5.58
C ILE A 116 26.77 -6.16 -4.67
N PRO A 117 27.15 -4.99 -4.13
CA PRO A 117 28.30 -4.89 -3.24
C PRO A 117 27.97 -5.47 -1.86
N SER A 118 29.01 -5.94 -1.16
CA SER A 118 28.88 -6.28 0.26
C SER A 118 28.78 -4.99 1.08
N VAL A 119 27.77 -4.90 1.94
CA VAL A 119 27.55 -3.76 2.84
C VAL A 119 27.34 -4.32 4.26
N PRO A 120 28.42 -4.61 5.01
CA PRO A 120 28.32 -5.26 6.33
C PRO A 120 27.44 -4.49 7.32
N ASP A 121 27.49 -3.15 7.27
CA ASP A 121 26.71 -2.25 8.13
C ASP A 121 25.18 -2.40 7.96
N SER A 122 24.73 -3.07 6.89
CA SER A 122 23.31 -3.36 6.65
C SER A 122 22.83 -4.69 7.25
N THR A 123 23.71 -5.40 7.97
CA THR A 123 23.40 -6.70 8.59
C THR A 123 23.09 -6.52 10.07
N ILE A 124 21.89 -6.89 10.48
CA ILE A 124 21.42 -6.79 11.87
C ILE A 124 20.94 -8.16 12.30
N ASP A 125 21.48 -8.72 13.39
CA ASP A 125 21.13 -10.04 13.91
C ASP A 125 21.08 -11.15 12.83
N GLY A 126 22.05 -11.12 11.92
CA GLY A 126 22.15 -12.06 10.79
C GLY A 126 21.24 -11.75 9.60
N PHE A 127 20.42 -10.70 9.66
CA PHE A 127 19.59 -10.25 8.56
C PHE A 127 20.29 -9.19 7.72
N ASN A 128 20.76 -9.57 6.53
CA ASN A 128 21.28 -8.61 5.54
C ASN A 128 20.13 -7.88 4.85
N TRP A 129 19.74 -6.74 5.43
CA TRP A 129 18.60 -5.95 4.94
C TRP A 129 18.81 -5.44 3.52
N PHE A 130 20.00 -4.94 3.19
CA PHE A 130 20.30 -4.38 1.87
C PHE A 130 20.14 -5.42 0.76
N MET A 131 20.65 -6.64 0.96
CA MET A 131 20.46 -7.74 0.03
C MET A 131 18.99 -8.13 -0.07
N SER A 132 18.29 -8.21 1.06
CA SER A 132 16.87 -8.55 1.10
C SER A 132 16.00 -7.53 0.37
N SER A 133 16.26 -6.23 0.53
CA SER A 133 15.53 -5.16 -0.14
C SER A 133 15.72 -5.20 -1.65
N ILE A 134 16.94 -5.47 -2.13
CA ILE A 134 17.21 -5.65 -3.57
C ILE A 134 16.47 -6.85 -4.13
N ARG A 135 16.44 -7.97 -3.40
CA ARG A 135 15.72 -9.18 -3.83
C ARG A 135 14.22 -8.93 -3.98
N ILE A 136 13.58 -8.29 -3.01
CA ILE A 136 12.14 -7.96 -3.14
C ILE A 136 11.88 -6.93 -4.25
N ALA A 137 12.78 -5.96 -4.46
CA ALA A 137 12.67 -5.03 -5.59
C ALA A 137 12.72 -5.75 -6.95
N ARG A 138 13.56 -6.78 -7.09
CA ARG A 138 13.61 -7.64 -8.29
C ARG A 138 12.31 -8.42 -8.48
N ILE A 139 11.77 -9.00 -7.40
CA ILE A 139 10.49 -9.71 -7.44
C ILE A 139 9.37 -8.78 -7.87
N ILE A 140 9.33 -7.56 -7.31
CA ILE A 140 8.36 -6.52 -7.68
C ILE A 140 8.49 -6.12 -9.15
N SER A 141 9.72 -5.98 -9.65
CA SER A 141 9.98 -5.67 -11.06
C SER A 141 9.39 -6.76 -11.98
N ILE A 142 9.66 -8.03 -11.65
CA ILE A 142 9.12 -9.20 -12.38
C ILE A 142 7.60 -9.26 -12.29
N ALA A 143 7.04 -9.03 -11.10
CA ALA A 143 5.60 -8.99 -10.89
C ALA A 143 4.97 -7.90 -11.76
N TYR A 144 5.54 -6.71 -11.77
CA TYR A 144 5.07 -5.61 -12.59
C TYR A 144 5.05 -5.98 -14.08
N ASP A 145 6.18 -6.41 -14.63
CA ASP A 145 6.30 -6.70 -16.07
C ASP A 145 5.38 -7.85 -16.50
N SER A 146 5.32 -8.92 -15.70
CA SER A 146 4.57 -10.13 -16.05
C SER A 146 3.07 -10.06 -15.76
N LEU A 147 2.65 -9.25 -14.77
CA LEU A 147 1.29 -9.24 -14.23
C LEU A 147 0.56 -7.89 -14.36
N PHE A 148 1.24 -6.77 -14.13
CA PHE A 148 0.61 -5.46 -13.97
C PHE A 148 0.90 -4.47 -15.12
N SER A 149 1.75 -4.84 -16.07
CA SER A 149 2.03 -4.04 -17.26
C SER A 149 0.83 -3.99 -18.21
N VAL A 150 0.78 -2.97 -19.07
CA VAL A 150 -0.24 -2.86 -20.14
C VAL A 150 -0.20 -4.08 -21.06
N THR A 151 1.00 -4.61 -21.33
CA THR A 151 1.13 -5.84 -22.11
C THR A 151 0.56 -7.03 -21.35
N ALA A 152 0.78 -7.13 -20.03
CA ALA A 152 0.19 -8.17 -19.21
C ALA A 152 -1.34 -8.09 -19.15
N SER A 153 -1.94 -6.89 -19.10
CA SER A 153 -3.40 -6.73 -19.06
C SER A 153 -4.12 -7.19 -20.33
N THR A 154 -3.40 -7.36 -21.45
CA THR A 154 -3.95 -7.93 -22.69
C THR A 154 -3.93 -9.47 -22.74
N LYS A 155 -3.28 -10.12 -21.77
CA LYS A 155 -3.16 -11.57 -21.72
C LYS A 155 -4.45 -12.22 -21.21
N SER A 156 -4.73 -13.44 -21.67
CA SER A 156 -5.87 -14.21 -21.14
C SER A 156 -5.60 -14.68 -19.70
N PRO A 157 -6.65 -14.89 -18.88
CA PRO A 157 -6.50 -15.39 -17.51
C PRO A 157 -5.64 -16.66 -17.39
N ASP A 158 -5.86 -17.64 -18.27
CA ASP A 158 -5.11 -18.90 -18.28
C ASP A 158 -3.61 -18.70 -18.53
N SER A 159 -3.25 -17.68 -19.30
CA SER A 159 -1.85 -17.36 -19.58
C SER A 159 -1.18 -16.53 -18.48
N LEU A 160 -1.97 -15.87 -17.62
CA LEU A 160 -1.48 -15.05 -16.51
C LEU A 160 -1.23 -15.88 -15.25
N LEU A 161 -2.04 -16.92 -15.00
CA LEU A 161 -1.96 -17.77 -13.81
C LEU A 161 -0.57 -18.38 -13.57
N PRO A 162 0.17 -18.90 -14.57
CA PRO A 162 1.55 -19.37 -14.36
C PRO A 162 2.49 -18.27 -13.88
N SER A 163 2.31 -17.04 -14.35
CA SER A 163 3.12 -15.89 -13.93
C SER A 163 2.80 -15.50 -12.48
N VAL A 164 1.51 -15.58 -12.09
CA VAL A 164 1.09 -15.34 -10.70
C VAL A 164 1.76 -16.35 -9.77
N ASN A 165 1.69 -17.64 -10.10
CA ASN A 165 2.29 -18.71 -9.29
C ASN A 165 3.81 -18.58 -9.20
N LEU A 166 4.47 -18.16 -10.29
CA LEU A 166 5.91 -17.87 -10.28
C LEU A 166 6.25 -16.78 -9.27
N VAL A 167 5.54 -15.64 -9.31
CA VAL A 167 5.79 -14.52 -8.41
C VAL A 167 5.48 -14.89 -6.96
N GLU A 168 4.41 -15.65 -6.70
CA GLU A 168 4.10 -16.19 -5.36
C GLU A 168 5.23 -17.08 -4.82
N THR A 169 5.76 -17.97 -5.66
CA THR A 169 6.88 -18.84 -5.28
C THR A 169 8.12 -18.02 -4.93
N MET A 170 8.47 -17.04 -5.78
CA MET A 170 9.61 -16.16 -5.54
C MET A 170 9.45 -15.32 -4.26
N LEU A 171 8.23 -14.85 -3.98
CA LEU A 171 7.91 -14.10 -2.77
C LEU A 171 8.04 -14.98 -1.52
N GLU A 172 7.57 -16.23 -1.57
CA GLU A 172 7.69 -17.16 -0.46
C GLU A 172 9.14 -17.57 -0.22
N ASP A 173 9.92 -17.83 -1.27
CA ASP A 173 11.36 -18.09 -1.16
C ASP A 173 12.12 -16.91 -0.54
N TRP A 174 11.72 -15.67 -0.89
CA TRP A 174 12.24 -14.47 -0.24
C TRP A 174 11.84 -14.43 1.24
N ARG A 175 10.57 -14.70 1.58
CA ARG A 175 10.10 -14.77 2.96
C ARG A 175 10.89 -15.78 3.80
N GLN A 176 11.09 -16.99 3.28
CA GLN A 176 11.81 -18.06 3.98
C GLN A 176 13.28 -17.74 4.22
N SER A 177 13.90 -16.99 3.32
CA SER A 177 15.29 -16.56 3.47
C SER A 177 15.52 -15.51 4.56
N ILE A 178 14.46 -14.88 5.07
CA ILE A 178 14.52 -13.90 6.16
C ILE A 178 14.60 -14.65 7.50
N PRO A 179 15.48 -14.24 8.44
CA PRO A 179 15.57 -14.85 9.76
C PRO A 179 14.22 -14.81 10.51
N PRO A 180 13.86 -15.84 11.30
CA PRO A 180 12.55 -15.93 11.95
C PRO A 180 12.13 -14.68 12.75
N ILE A 181 13.08 -14.00 13.39
CA ILE A 181 12.84 -12.79 14.19
C ILE A 181 12.34 -11.58 13.37
N PHE A 182 12.59 -11.56 12.05
CA PHE A 182 12.14 -10.53 11.11
C PHE A 182 11.09 -11.04 10.11
N ARG A 183 10.83 -12.35 10.10
CA ARG A 183 10.12 -13.01 9.01
C ARG A 183 8.64 -12.63 8.96
N PRO A 184 8.12 -12.25 7.79
CA PRO A 184 6.70 -12.03 7.61
C PRO A 184 5.84 -13.23 8.02
N GLY A 185 4.78 -12.96 8.79
CA GLY A 185 3.88 -14.00 9.33
C GLY A 185 4.32 -14.63 10.66
N GLU A 186 5.54 -14.37 11.13
CA GLU A 186 5.96 -14.69 12.50
C GLU A 186 5.63 -13.53 13.44
N THR A 187 5.42 -13.81 14.73
CA THR A 187 5.21 -12.74 15.73
C THR A 187 6.52 -11.98 15.97
N LEU A 188 6.50 -10.66 15.78
CA LEU A 188 7.64 -9.80 16.08
C LEU A 188 7.96 -9.82 17.58
N GLN A 189 9.22 -10.11 17.91
CA GLN A 189 9.68 -10.18 19.29
C GLN A 189 9.90 -8.78 19.87
N ARG A 190 9.68 -8.63 21.18
CA ARG A 190 9.91 -7.36 21.89
C ARG A 190 11.35 -6.84 21.77
N SER A 191 12.33 -7.74 21.63
CA SER A 191 13.74 -7.37 21.41
C SER A 191 13.94 -6.61 20.10
N VAL A 192 13.35 -7.09 19.00
CA VAL A 192 13.40 -6.47 17.67
C VAL A 192 12.71 -5.09 17.67
N LEU A 193 11.67 -4.94 18.49
CA LEU A 193 10.90 -3.70 18.59
C LEU A 193 11.52 -2.66 19.53
N ALA A 194 12.57 -3.01 20.29
CA ALA A 194 13.17 -2.12 21.28
C ALA A 194 14.13 -1.09 20.65
N ASP A 195 14.89 -1.50 19.64
CA ASP A 195 15.79 -0.62 18.90
C ASP A 195 15.04 0.04 17.71
N PRO A 196 15.01 1.38 17.59
CA PRO A 196 14.26 2.06 16.53
C PRO A 196 14.64 1.63 15.11
N HIS A 197 15.93 1.42 14.84
CA HIS A 197 16.41 1.06 13.50
C HIS A 197 16.01 -0.39 13.14
N THR A 198 16.19 -1.30 14.08
CA THR A 198 15.80 -2.71 13.95
C THR A 198 14.27 -2.84 13.80
N LYS A 199 13.51 -2.07 14.59
CA LYS A 199 12.04 -1.97 14.50
C LYS A 199 11.61 -1.51 13.11
N GLU A 200 12.22 -0.45 12.58
CA GLU A 200 11.90 0.07 11.25
C GLU A 200 12.13 -0.99 10.16
N ILE A 201 13.27 -1.68 10.18
CA ILE A 201 13.59 -2.75 9.23
C ILE A 201 12.59 -3.90 9.34
N ALA A 202 12.22 -4.29 10.57
CA ALA A 202 11.24 -5.34 10.81
C ALA A 202 9.87 -4.98 10.21
N ILE A 203 9.33 -3.80 10.54
CA ILE A 203 8.02 -3.33 10.05
C ILE A 203 8.04 -3.22 8.52
N ARG A 204 9.09 -2.62 7.96
CA ARG A 204 9.23 -2.44 6.51
C ARG A 204 9.29 -3.78 5.77
N THR A 205 9.97 -4.78 6.34
CA THR A 205 10.03 -6.15 5.79
C THR A 205 8.63 -6.79 5.75
N GLN A 206 7.87 -6.66 6.82
CA GLN A 206 6.48 -7.16 6.90
C GLN A 206 5.60 -6.49 5.84
N PHE A 207 5.70 -5.17 5.71
CA PHE A 207 4.88 -4.42 4.77
C PHE A 207 5.22 -4.69 3.31
N TYR A 208 6.49 -4.88 2.95
CA TYR A 208 6.84 -5.30 1.58
C TYR A 208 6.26 -6.68 1.23
N TYR A 209 6.23 -7.61 2.18
CA TYR A 209 5.58 -8.91 1.98
C TYR A 209 4.08 -8.75 1.74
N PHE A 210 3.37 -8.13 2.70
CA PHE A 210 1.91 -8.01 2.62
C PHE A 210 1.45 -7.16 1.45
N HIS A 211 2.24 -6.17 1.03
CA HIS A 211 1.93 -5.37 -0.15
C HIS A 211 1.84 -6.24 -1.41
N LEU A 212 2.83 -7.12 -1.64
CA LEU A 212 2.81 -7.99 -2.81
C LEU A 212 1.80 -9.14 -2.65
N VAL A 213 1.59 -9.67 -1.45
CA VAL A 213 0.50 -10.64 -1.17
C VAL A 213 -0.85 -10.05 -1.56
N ILE A 214 -1.17 -8.83 -1.12
CA ILE A 214 -2.44 -8.17 -1.44
C ILE A 214 -2.61 -8.01 -2.95
N ALA A 215 -1.58 -7.53 -3.64
CA ALA A 215 -1.63 -7.36 -5.09
C ALA A 215 -1.88 -8.68 -5.84
N LEU A 216 -1.20 -9.76 -5.44
CA LEU A 216 -1.36 -11.09 -6.04
C LEU A 216 -2.74 -11.70 -5.75
N GLN A 217 -3.23 -11.59 -4.51
CA GLN A 217 -4.55 -12.14 -4.18
C GLN A 217 -5.68 -11.37 -4.85
N ARG A 218 -5.59 -10.04 -4.96
CA ARG A 218 -6.56 -9.24 -5.74
C ARG A 218 -6.59 -9.68 -7.19
N MET A 219 -5.42 -9.86 -7.81
CA MET A 219 -5.34 -10.40 -9.16
C MET A 219 -6.01 -11.77 -9.28
N LYS A 220 -5.73 -12.69 -8.34
CA LYS A 220 -6.35 -14.03 -8.34
C LYS A 220 -7.87 -13.98 -8.20
N VAL A 221 -8.41 -13.07 -7.40
CA VAL A 221 -9.87 -12.85 -7.31
C VAL A 221 -10.45 -12.46 -8.66
N HIS A 222 -9.80 -11.56 -9.40
CA HIS A 222 -10.27 -11.14 -10.74
C HIS A 222 -10.14 -12.23 -11.81
N LEU A 223 -9.11 -13.09 -11.71
CA LEU A 223 -8.88 -14.17 -12.68
C LEU A 223 -9.73 -15.42 -12.40
N SER A 224 -10.18 -15.61 -11.16
CA SER A 224 -10.89 -16.82 -10.75
C SER A 224 -12.36 -16.80 -11.17
N SER A 225 -12.79 -17.85 -11.86
CA SER A 225 -14.22 -18.13 -12.06
C SER A 225 -14.79 -19.12 -11.03
N GLU A 226 -13.94 -19.72 -10.18
CA GLU A 226 -14.34 -20.72 -9.19
C GLU A 226 -14.55 -20.09 -7.82
N LYS A 227 -15.78 -20.18 -7.31
CA LYS A 227 -16.17 -19.58 -6.02
C LYS A 227 -15.30 -20.05 -4.83
N GLN A 228 -15.00 -21.35 -4.74
CA GLN A 228 -14.20 -21.89 -3.63
C GLN A 228 -12.78 -21.32 -3.59
N LYS A 229 -12.14 -21.15 -4.75
CA LYS A 229 -10.81 -20.52 -4.85
C LYS A 229 -10.87 -19.04 -4.49
N THR A 230 -11.91 -18.35 -4.94
CA THR A 230 -12.15 -16.94 -4.59
C THR A 230 -12.28 -16.75 -3.08
N ASP A 231 -13.02 -17.62 -2.38
CA ASP A 231 -13.15 -17.56 -0.92
C ASP A 231 -11.79 -17.74 -0.19
N GLU A 232 -10.92 -18.59 -0.71
CA GLU A 232 -9.56 -18.78 -0.17
C GLU A 232 -8.67 -17.54 -0.36
N TYR A 233 -8.74 -16.89 -1.53
CA TYR A 233 -8.00 -15.66 -1.80
C TYR A 233 -8.49 -14.49 -0.93
N LEU A 234 -9.81 -14.36 -0.77
CA LEU A 234 -10.42 -13.37 0.12
C LEU A 234 -10.03 -13.60 1.59
N ARG A 235 -9.97 -14.85 2.04
CA ARG A 235 -9.48 -15.20 3.39
C ARG A 235 -8.02 -14.78 3.58
N THR A 236 -7.19 -14.96 2.56
CA THR A 236 -5.78 -14.54 2.58
C THR A 236 -5.65 -13.01 2.63
N LEU A 237 -6.48 -12.28 1.87
CA LEU A 237 -6.56 -10.82 1.94
C LEU A 237 -6.96 -10.32 3.33
N LEU A 238 -7.99 -10.91 3.93
CA LEU A 238 -8.40 -10.59 5.30
C LEU A 238 -7.28 -10.85 6.31
N ASN A 239 -6.58 -11.98 6.19
CA ASN A 239 -5.45 -12.28 7.07
C ASN A 239 -4.32 -11.24 6.91
N ALA A 240 -3.98 -10.86 5.68
CA ALA A 240 -3.00 -9.81 5.43
C ALA A 240 -3.43 -8.46 6.04
N ALA A 241 -4.71 -8.09 5.91
CA ALA A 241 -5.25 -6.87 6.50
C ALA A 241 -5.16 -6.88 8.03
N ARG A 242 -5.52 -8.00 8.67
CA ARG A 242 -5.39 -8.20 10.13
C ARG A 242 -3.94 -8.02 10.60
N GLN A 243 -2.98 -8.65 9.92
CA GLN A 243 -1.56 -8.51 10.25
C GLN A 243 -1.08 -7.05 10.08
N ILE A 244 -1.55 -6.33 9.07
CA ILE A 244 -1.23 -4.91 8.91
C ILE A 244 -1.82 -4.08 10.06
N VAL A 245 -3.07 -4.32 10.47
CA VAL A 245 -3.69 -3.65 11.63
C VAL A 245 -2.91 -3.93 12.90
N ASP A 246 -2.46 -5.16 13.11
CA ASP A 246 -1.63 -5.48 14.27
C ASP A 246 -0.30 -4.73 14.26
N LEU A 247 0.29 -4.51 13.08
CA LEU A 247 1.55 -3.78 12.93
C LEU A 247 1.41 -2.27 13.14
N THR A 248 0.22 -1.67 12.98
CA THR A 248 0.04 -0.21 13.15
C THR A 248 0.37 0.26 14.56
N ARG A 249 0.21 -0.60 15.58
CA ARG A 249 0.56 -0.28 16.97
C ARG A 249 2.05 -0.03 17.19
N PHE A 250 2.90 -0.45 16.26
CA PHE A 250 4.35 -0.30 16.33
C PHE A 250 4.89 0.80 15.40
N ILE A 251 4.01 1.43 14.62
CA ILE A 251 4.37 2.53 13.74
C ILE A 251 4.57 3.78 14.57
N ASP A 252 5.73 4.43 14.41
CA ASP A 252 5.95 5.76 14.95
C ASP A 252 5.22 6.78 14.06
N VAL A 253 4.19 7.42 14.61
CA VAL A 253 3.44 8.49 13.91
C VAL A 253 4.24 9.79 14.02
N GLU A 254 5.31 9.86 13.24
CA GLU A 254 6.30 10.93 13.25
C GLU A 254 6.69 11.36 11.83
N PRO A 255 7.18 12.60 11.61
CA PRO A 255 7.50 13.12 10.27
C PRO A 255 8.60 12.37 9.52
N TYR A 256 9.42 11.57 10.20
CA TYR A 256 10.48 10.78 9.56
C TYR A 256 9.97 9.43 9.01
N THR A 257 8.74 9.04 9.35
CA THR A 257 8.17 7.76 8.93
C THR A 257 7.67 7.86 7.48
N PRO A 258 8.10 6.94 6.58
CA PRO A 258 7.67 6.96 5.19
C PRO A 258 6.15 6.85 5.03
N VAL A 259 5.59 7.58 4.06
CA VAL A 259 4.15 7.58 3.73
C VAL A 259 3.63 6.16 3.44
N PHE A 260 4.46 5.32 2.82
CA PHE A 260 4.13 3.93 2.56
C PHE A 260 3.76 3.15 3.84
N ILE A 261 4.54 3.34 4.91
CA ILE A 261 4.33 2.69 6.21
C ILE A 261 3.17 3.36 6.95
N LEU A 262 3.18 4.70 6.98
CA LEU A 262 2.26 5.50 7.78
C LEU A 262 0.82 5.46 7.27
N THR A 263 0.64 5.42 5.95
CA THR A 263 -0.66 5.65 5.30
C THR A 263 -1.03 4.53 4.33
N VAL A 264 -0.16 4.20 3.36
CA VAL A 264 -0.54 3.31 2.23
C VAL A 264 -0.93 1.92 2.70
N MET A 265 -0.12 1.31 3.58
CA MET A 265 -0.40 -0.03 4.08
C MET A 265 -1.62 -0.07 5.01
N PRO A 266 -1.74 0.78 6.05
CA PRO A 266 -2.95 0.86 6.86
C PRO A 266 -4.23 1.12 6.05
N LEU A 267 -4.15 1.98 5.02
CA LEU A 267 -5.27 2.28 4.15
C LEU A 267 -5.68 1.07 3.28
N SER A 268 -4.69 0.30 2.80
CA SER A 268 -4.95 -0.95 2.08
C SER A 268 -5.71 -1.96 2.95
N ALA A 269 -5.33 -2.08 4.23
CA ALA A 269 -6.04 -2.92 5.20
C ALA A 269 -7.46 -2.42 5.48
N LEU A 270 -7.64 -1.10 5.62
CA LEU A 270 -8.95 -0.46 5.81
C LEU A 270 -9.90 -0.86 4.67
N PHE A 271 -9.48 -0.71 3.42
CA PHE A 271 -10.32 -1.05 2.26
C PHE A 271 -10.66 -2.53 2.20
N ILE A 272 -9.71 -3.42 2.50
CA ILE A 272 -9.99 -4.86 2.52
C ILE A 272 -11.03 -5.22 3.58
N LEU A 273 -10.90 -4.67 4.80
CA LEU A 273 -11.85 -4.92 5.88
C LEU A 273 -13.23 -4.34 5.58
N PHE A 274 -13.26 -3.11 5.07
CA PHE A 274 -14.49 -2.42 4.69
C PHE A 274 -15.24 -3.19 3.60
N ASP A 275 -14.56 -3.56 2.51
CA ASP A 275 -15.13 -4.31 1.40
C ASP A 275 -15.73 -5.64 1.87
N PHE A 276 -15.01 -6.37 2.72
CA PHE A 276 -15.53 -7.62 3.29
C PHE A 276 -16.80 -7.41 4.15
N ILE A 277 -16.86 -6.36 4.97
CA ILE A 277 -18.03 -6.08 5.83
C ILE A 277 -19.25 -5.72 4.97
N VAL A 278 -19.05 -4.95 3.89
CA VAL A 278 -20.11 -4.58 2.95
C VAL A 278 -20.62 -5.80 2.19
N GLN A 279 -19.73 -6.65 1.69
CA GLN A 279 -20.11 -7.84 0.93
C GLN A 279 -20.71 -8.96 1.79
N SER A 280 -20.27 -9.10 3.04
CA SER A 280 -20.66 -10.22 3.92
C SER A 280 -21.03 -9.76 5.35
N PRO A 281 -22.09 -8.94 5.52
CA PRO A 281 -22.45 -8.39 6.82
C PRO A 281 -22.84 -9.46 7.85
N GLY A 282 -23.44 -10.57 7.43
CA GLY A 282 -23.85 -11.68 8.31
C GLY A 282 -22.74 -12.63 8.77
N HIS A 283 -21.50 -12.44 8.33
CA HIS A 283 -20.41 -13.36 8.67
C HIS A 283 -20.03 -13.27 10.17
N PRO A 284 -19.75 -14.39 10.87
CA PRO A 284 -19.42 -14.37 12.30
C PRO A 284 -18.21 -13.48 12.65
N GLY A 285 -17.25 -13.37 11.72
CA GLY A 285 -16.06 -12.52 11.86
C GLY A 285 -16.29 -11.02 11.60
N THR A 286 -17.48 -10.60 11.17
CA THR A 286 -17.76 -9.18 10.83
C THR A 286 -17.61 -8.25 12.04
N ARG A 287 -18.01 -8.70 13.23
CA ARG A 287 -17.81 -7.93 14.47
C ARG A 287 -16.35 -7.70 14.79
N GLU A 288 -15.51 -8.71 14.63
CA GLU A 288 -14.06 -8.59 14.80
C GLU A 288 -13.49 -7.61 13.77
N ASN A 289 -13.90 -7.71 12.50
CA ASN A 289 -13.44 -6.81 11.45
C ASN A 289 -13.85 -5.34 11.70
N LEU A 290 -15.04 -5.09 12.28
CA LEU A 290 -15.45 -3.75 12.71
C LEU A 290 -14.51 -3.19 13.79
N THR A 291 -14.10 -4.00 14.78
CA THR A 291 -13.13 -3.54 15.79
C THR A 291 -11.78 -3.20 15.19
N LEU A 292 -11.35 -3.92 14.14
CA LEU A 292 -10.11 -3.61 13.42
C LEU A 292 -10.23 -2.29 12.63
N LEU A 293 -11.40 -1.99 12.05
CA LEU A 293 -11.66 -0.68 11.44
C LEU A 293 -11.63 0.46 12.48
N ASP A 294 -12.11 0.22 13.70
CA ASP A 294 -12.02 1.22 14.78
C ASP A 294 -10.55 1.50 15.15
N ILE A 295 -9.70 0.46 15.20
CA ILE A 295 -8.25 0.61 15.44
C ILE A 295 -7.60 1.45 14.34
N LEU A 296 -7.89 1.16 13.07
CA LEU A 296 -7.39 1.93 11.93
C LEU A 296 -7.89 3.38 11.95
N SER A 297 -9.16 3.59 12.31
CA SER A 297 -9.71 4.94 12.49
C SER A 297 -8.93 5.71 13.56
N GLY A 298 -8.63 5.08 14.69
CA GLY A 298 -7.79 5.66 15.74
C GLY A 298 -6.38 6.03 15.26
N HIS A 299 -5.74 5.17 14.45
CA HIS A 299 -4.45 5.45 13.80
C HIS A 299 -4.52 6.70 12.90
N PHE A 300 -5.53 6.80 12.05
CA PHE A 300 -5.68 7.96 11.16
C PHE A 300 -6.09 9.24 11.89
N SER A 301 -6.90 9.17 12.94
CA SER A 301 -7.19 10.33 13.79
C SER A 301 -5.94 10.80 14.55
N LEU A 302 -5.08 9.88 14.99
CA LEU A 302 -3.79 10.25 15.58
C LEU A 302 -2.90 10.96 14.56
N LEU A 303 -2.85 10.45 13.32
CA LEU A 303 -2.10 11.07 12.23
C LEU A 303 -2.59 12.48 11.92
N GLU A 304 -3.91 12.69 11.83
CA GLU A 304 -4.51 14.01 11.61
C GLU A 304 -4.10 14.98 12.72
N ARG A 305 -4.24 14.56 13.99
CA ARG A 305 -3.88 15.35 15.16
C ARG A 305 -2.40 15.73 15.17
N VAL A 306 -1.50 14.81 14.86
CA VAL A 306 -0.05 15.07 14.84
C VAL A 306 0.35 15.94 13.64
N SER A 307 -0.41 15.88 12.55
CA SER A 307 -0.20 16.70 11.36
C SER A 307 -0.89 18.08 11.41
N ASP A 308 -1.50 18.45 12.54
CA ASP A 308 -2.34 19.65 12.69
C ASP A 308 -3.40 19.79 11.59
N GLY A 309 -4.00 18.67 11.16
CA GLY A 309 -5.02 18.63 10.11
C GLY A 309 -4.50 18.68 8.68
N THR A 310 -3.18 18.72 8.46
CA THR A 310 -2.58 18.67 7.11
C THR A 310 -2.90 17.36 6.39
N LEU A 311 -2.96 16.25 7.13
CA LEU A 311 -3.39 14.95 6.62
C LEU A 311 -4.81 14.67 7.14
N PRO A 312 -5.82 14.54 6.25
CA PRO A 312 -7.21 14.54 6.67
C PRO A 312 -7.67 13.12 7.05
N GLY A 313 -7.25 12.68 8.24
CA GLY A 313 -7.55 11.35 8.78
C GLY A 313 -9.02 11.13 9.14
N ASN A 314 -9.76 12.19 9.46
CA ASN A 314 -11.19 12.18 9.77
C ASN A 314 -12.05 11.50 8.68
N TYR A 315 -11.76 11.70 7.39
CA TYR A 315 -12.51 11.06 6.32
C TYR A 315 -12.40 9.54 6.35
N LEU A 316 -11.25 9.02 6.80
CA LEU A 316 -11.01 7.59 6.91
C LEU A 316 -11.77 6.97 8.10
N SER A 317 -12.01 7.75 9.16
CA SER A 317 -12.85 7.33 10.28
C SER A 317 -14.33 7.14 9.89
N HIS A 318 -14.80 7.79 8.83
CA HIS A 318 -16.16 7.61 8.33
C HIS A 318 -16.40 6.20 7.76
N PHE A 319 -15.38 5.51 7.24
CA PHE A 319 -15.55 4.15 6.75
C PHE A 319 -15.96 3.19 7.87
N ALA A 320 -15.41 3.33 9.08
CA ALA A 320 -15.82 2.54 10.23
C ALA A 320 -17.29 2.81 10.61
N ARG A 321 -17.72 4.07 10.57
CA ARG A 321 -19.12 4.46 10.80
C ARG A 321 -20.06 3.85 9.76
N ILE A 322 -19.74 4.01 8.48
CA ILE A 322 -20.55 3.47 7.36
C ILE A 322 -20.67 1.96 7.46
N ALA A 323 -19.55 1.26 7.70
CA ALA A 323 -19.54 -0.19 7.85
C ALA A 323 -20.41 -0.67 9.03
N ARG A 324 -20.40 0.07 10.15
CA ARG A 324 -21.21 -0.23 11.33
C ARG A 324 -22.70 -0.04 11.06
N GLN A 325 -23.08 1.10 10.47
CA GLN A 325 -24.46 1.37 10.11
C GLN A 325 -25.01 0.30 9.16
N HIS A 326 -24.23 -0.06 8.14
CA HIS A 326 -24.58 -1.14 7.20
C HIS A 326 -24.81 -2.49 7.91
N PHE A 327 -23.95 -2.84 8.87
CA PHE A 327 -24.09 -4.05 9.67
C PHE A 327 -25.35 -4.03 10.56
N GLU A 328 -25.64 -2.90 11.20
CA GLU A 328 -26.82 -2.71 12.06
C GLU A 328 -28.13 -2.77 11.25
N ASP A 329 -28.17 -2.10 10.09
CA ASP A 329 -29.31 -2.13 9.16
C ASP A 329 -29.59 -3.55 8.66
N PHE A 330 -28.54 -4.31 8.35
CA PHE A 330 -28.66 -5.73 7.98
C PHE A 330 -29.26 -6.56 9.12
N GLY A 331 -28.82 -6.34 10.36
CA GLY A 331 -29.37 -6.98 11.55
C GLY A 331 -30.86 -6.68 11.75
N ASN A 332 -31.23 -5.40 11.64
CA ASN A 332 -32.62 -4.96 11.79
C ASN A 332 -33.54 -5.54 10.72
N ARG A 333 -33.09 -5.62 9.46
CA ARG A 333 -33.84 -6.26 8.36
C ARG A 333 -34.07 -7.76 8.59
N ASN A 334 -33.09 -8.48 9.13
CA ASN A 334 -33.25 -9.90 9.46
C ASN A 334 -34.19 -10.15 10.64
N ILE A 335 -34.24 -9.23 11.62
CA ILE A 335 -35.19 -9.31 12.73
C ILE A 335 -36.63 -9.06 12.22
N GLN A 336 -36.82 -8.08 11.33
CA GLN A 336 -38.12 -7.77 10.72
C GLN A 336 -38.62 -8.91 9.80
N SER A 337 -37.75 -9.52 8.99
CA SER A 337 -38.12 -10.66 8.14
C SER A 337 -38.48 -11.93 8.93
N SER A 338 -37.80 -12.16 10.06
CA SER A 338 -38.10 -13.27 10.98
C SER A 338 -39.40 -13.03 11.78
N GLY A 339 -39.74 -11.77 12.06
CA GLY A 339 -41.00 -11.37 12.71
C GLY A 339 -42.23 -11.53 11.81
N HIS A 340 -42.10 -11.34 10.50
CA HIS A 340 -43.22 -11.49 9.55
C HIS A 340 -43.62 -12.95 9.29
N HIS A 341 -42.72 -13.92 9.44
CA HIS A 341 -43.09 -15.34 9.37
C HIS A 341 -43.83 -15.87 10.61
N SER A 342 -43.85 -15.12 11.72
CA SER A 342 -44.61 -15.48 12.92
C SER A 342 -45.94 -14.72 13.07
N SER A 343 -46.25 -13.79 12.15
CA SER A 343 -47.39 -12.86 12.28
C SER A 343 -48.36 -12.90 11.08
N THR A 344 -48.37 -13.95 10.26
CA THR A 344 -49.31 -14.06 9.12
C THR A 344 -50.66 -14.70 9.48
N VAL A 345 -51.03 -14.70 10.76
CA VAL A 345 -52.41 -14.96 11.20
C VAL A 345 -52.80 -13.82 12.15
N ALA A 346 -53.83 -13.05 11.75
CA ALA A 346 -54.35 -11.82 12.35
C ALA A 346 -53.56 -10.55 11.96
N GLU A 347 -54.12 -9.50 11.37
CA GLU A 347 -55.50 -9.10 11.08
C GLU A 347 -55.44 -8.02 9.98
N ASN A 348 -56.40 -8.04 9.06
CA ASN A 348 -56.77 -6.87 8.27
C ASN A 348 -57.58 -5.92 9.17
N LEU A 349 -57.30 -4.61 9.16
CA LEU A 349 -58.27 -3.53 8.91
C LEU A 349 -57.68 -2.12 9.14
N ASP A 350 -58.14 -1.21 8.26
CA ASP A 350 -58.26 0.25 8.34
C ASP A 350 -57.07 1.21 8.07
N LEU A 351 -57.10 1.73 6.84
CA LEU A 351 -56.68 3.08 6.46
C LEU A 351 -57.44 4.14 7.28
N ALA A 352 -56.71 5.06 7.91
CA ALA A 352 -56.85 6.53 7.77
C ALA A 352 -56.23 7.26 8.97
N ASN A 353 -55.17 8.03 8.72
CA ASN A 353 -54.94 9.41 9.18
C ASN A 353 -53.44 9.72 9.29
N LEU A 354 -52.98 10.62 8.41
CA LEU A 354 -51.75 11.40 8.57
C LEU A 354 -51.96 12.46 9.66
N PRO A 355 -50.88 12.86 10.36
CA PRO A 355 -50.47 14.24 10.21
C PRO A 355 -48.98 14.40 9.89
N ALA A 356 -48.70 15.50 9.20
CA ALA A 356 -47.39 15.96 8.79
C ALA A 356 -46.45 16.17 9.98
N GLY A 357 -45.24 15.66 9.85
CA GLY A 357 -44.08 16.02 10.67
C GLY A 357 -42.90 16.23 9.71
N ASP A 358 -42.29 17.41 9.78
CA ASP A 358 -41.15 17.82 8.98
C ASP A 358 -39.95 16.87 9.17
N ASP A 359 -39.55 16.19 8.09
CA ASP A 359 -38.30 15.44 8.00
C ASP A 359 -37.15 16.37 7.62
N PRO A 360 -36.03 16.40 8.35
CA PRO A 360 -34.81 17.05 7.89
C PRO A 360 -34.04 16.09 6.96
N ALA A 361 -34.64 15.70 5.84
CA ALA A 361 -34.03 14.80 4.83
C ALA A 361 -33.06 15.53 3.86
N LEU A 362 -32.36 16.56 4.34
CA LEU A 362 -31.52 17.44 3.50
C LEU A 362 -30.04 17.52 3.92
N SER A 363 -29.55 16.61 4.77
CA SER A 363 -28.11 16.51 5.09
C SER A 363 -27.43 15.24 4.56
N GLU A 364 -28.13 14.11 4.46
CA GLU A 364 -27.52 12.84 3.98
C GLU A 364 -27.15 12.85 2.49
N HIS A 365 -27.92 13.56 1.65
CA HIS A 365 -27.63 13.65 0.21
C HIS A 365 -26.40 14.51 -0.11
N THR A 366 -26.02 15.43 0.77
CA THR A 366 -24.80 16.24 0.64
C THR A 366 -23.58 15.48 1.16
N GLU A 367 -23.74 14.68 2.22
CA GLU A 367 -22.67 13.88 2.83
C GLU A 367 -22.23 12.66 1.98
N LEU A 368 -23.17 11.95 1.36
CA LEU A 368 -22.85 10.93 0.34
C LEU A 368 -22.24 11.56 -0.92
N GLY A 369 -22.61 12.81 -1.21
CA GLY A 369 -22.01 13.62 -2.27
C GLY A 369 -20.53 13.89 -2.00
N ASP A 370 -20.17 14.27 -0.78
CA ASP A 370 -18.77 14.56 -0.39
C ASP A 370 -17.91 13.30 -0.25
N VAL A 371 -18.48 12.18 0.21
CA VAL A 371 -17.80 10.88 0.18
C VAL A 371 -17.63 10.41 -1.26
N SER A 372 -18.64 10.56 -2.13
CA SER A 372 -18.53 10.27 -3.56
C SER A 372 -17.51 11.19 -4.25
N LEU A 373 -17.44 12.47 -3.88
CA LEU A 373 -16.46 13.43 -4.38
C LEU A 373 -15.05 13.09 -3.88
N PHE A 374 -14.90 12.63 -2.63
CA PHE A 374 -13.63 12.16 -2.06
C PHE A 374 -13.17 10.84 -2.71
N LEU A 375 -14.09 9.90 -2.92
CA LEU A 375 -13.87 8.64 -3.64
C LEU A 375 -13.60 8.87 -5.15
N ALA A 376 -14.19 9.90 -5.75
CA ALA A 376 -13.92 10.33 -7.13
C ALA A 376 -12.60 11.12 -7.25
N ASN A 377 -12.24 11.92 -6.24
CA ASN A 377 -10.93 12.57 -6.14
C ASN A 377 -9.79 11.58 -5.82
N LEU A 378 -10.13 10.43 -5.22
CA LEU A 378 -9.26 9.27 -5.02
C LEU A 378 -9.45 8.18 -6.10
N ASP A 379 -10.25 8.45 -7.14
CA ASP A 379 -10.76 7.52 -8.16
C ASP A 379 -10.75 6.02 -7.75
N ILE A 380 -11.53 5.70 -6.72
CA ILE A 380 -11.76 4.31 -6.24
C ILE A 380 -12.83 3.62 -7.11
N GLY A 381 -13.36 4.29 -8.13
CA GLY A 381 -14.43 3.81 -9.02
C GLY A 381 -14.02 2.73 -10.02
N GLY A 382 -12.84 2.13 -9.88
CA GLY A 382 -12.29 1.18 -10.82
C GLY A 382 -12.34 -0.29 -10.41
N PHE A 383 -13.07 -0.69 -9.36
CA PHE A 383 -13.22 -2.11 -8.99
C PHE A 383 -14.56 -2.37 -8.27
N VAL A 384 -15.63 -2.46 -9.05
CA VAL A 384 -16.69 -3.46 -8.82
C VAL A 384 -16.35 -4.68 -9.67
#